data_AF-A0A936QTF5-F1
#
_entry.id   AF-A0A936QTF5-F1
#
_cell.length_a   1.000
_cell.length_b   1.000
_cell.length_c   1.000
_cell.angle_alpha   90.00
_cell.angle_beta   90.00
_cell.angle_gamma   90.00
#
_symmetry.space_group_name_H-M   'P 1'
#
loop_
_entity.id
_entity.type
_entity.pdbx_description
1 polymer ?
#
loop_
_entity_poly.entity_id
_entity_poly.type
_entity_poly.pdbx_seq_one_letter_code
_entity_poly.pdbx_strand_id
1 'polypeptide(L)'
;METELGSIVAGSLQEPALLWMQVTTAMNATVKQLTRFAIGDGNGAFGEGTILHERITSFIPSEITAFDNARQMDPAQFNVAVSLLVPFHELVMCLALLVLALSWIFYRIRLQSLSDLSSASLFLISSILVNVAINASLVMVADRFGTKLAWAVPFLATVTCVLLFQKGYRPTS
;
A
#
# COMPACT_ATOMS: atom_id res chain seq x y z
N MET A 1 -1.39 19.80 27.98
CA MET A 1 -1.96 18.82 27.04
C MET A 1 -0.87 17.95 26.41
N GLU A 2 0.14 18.51 25.73
CA GLU A 2 1.25 17.70 25.16
C GLU A 2 2.08 16.93 26.21
N THR A 3 2.39 17.56 27.34
CA THR A 3 3.14 16.93 28.44
C THR A 3 2.38 15.80 29.14
N GLU A 4 1.06 15.99 29.29
CA GLU A 4 0.16 15.00 29.87
C GLU A 4 0.00 13.80 28.93
N LEU A 5 -0.25 14.04 27.64
CA LEU A 5 -0.36 12.99 26.63
C LEU A 5 0.95 12.18 26.53
N GLY A 6 2.10 12.86 26.55
CA GLY A 6 3.40 12.22 26.57
C GLY A 6 3.62 11.31 27.79
N SER A 7 3.14 11.73 28.97
CA SER A 7 3.22 10.92 30.20
C SER A 7 2.34 9.66 30.13
N ILE A 8 1.15 9.76 29.54
CA ILE A 8 0.23 8.63 29.34
C ILE A 8 0.83 7.62 28.35
N VAL A 9 1.36 8.11 27.23
CA VAL A 9 2.03 7.25 26.23
C VAL A 9 3.23 6.54 26.85
N ALA A 10 4.09 7.28 27.55
CA ALA A 10 5.26 6.70 28.22
C ALA A 10 4.85 5.65 29.28
N GLY A 11 3.83 5.93 30.09
CA GLY A 11 3.29 4.97 31.07
C GLY A 11 2.78 3.69 30.41
N SER A 12 2.06 3.83 29.29
CA SER A 12 1.52 2.67 28.55
C SER A 12 2.61 1.77 27.94
N LEU A 13 3.80 2.31 27.65
CA LEU A 13 4.95 1.56 27.13
C LEU A 13 5.77 0.87 28.23
N GLN A 14 5.68 1.36 29.47
CA GLN A 14 6.40 0.81 30.61
C GLN A 14 5.63 -0.30 31.33
N GLU A 15 4.29 -0.29 31.23
CA GLU A 15 3.45 -1.35 31.78
C GLU A 15 3.41 -2.58 30.87
N PRO A 16 3.93 -3.76 31.30
CA PRO A 16 4.09 -4.91 30.42
C PRO A 16 2.79 -5.42 29.78
N ALA A 17 1.68 -5.34 30.51
CA ALA A 17 0.37 -5.76 30.02
C ALA A 17 -0.13 -4.85 28.88
N LEU A 18 0.04 -3.53 29.03
CA LEU A 18 -0.34 -2.55 28.02
C LEU A 18 0.58 -2.62 26.80
N LEU A 19 1.88 -2.78 27.00
CA LEU A 19 2.84 -3.00 25.92
C LEU A 19 2.47 -4.25 25.11
N TRP A 20 2.15 -5.36 25.77
CA TRP A 20 1.73 -6.59 25.09
C TRP A 20 0.43 -6.40 24.30
N MET A 21 -0.54 -5.70 24.87
CA MET A 21 -1.79 -5.35 24.18
C MET A 21 -1.53 -4.50 22.93
N GLN A 22 -0.61 -3.53 23.00
CA GLN A 22 -0.23 -2.70 21.85
C GLN A 22 0.45 -3.54 20.76
N VAL A 23 1.39 -4.41 21.12
CA VAL A 23 2.09 -5.28 20.16
C VAL A 23 1.11 -6.22 19.45
N THR A 24 0.24 -6.91 20.19
CA THR A 24 -0.73 -7.84 19.62
C THR A 24 -1.74 -7.11 18.72
N THR A 25 -2.19 -5.92 19.13
CA THR A 25 -3.07 -5.07 18.31
C THR A 25 -2.38 -4.61 17.03
N ALA A 26 -1.12 -4.17 17.10
CA ALA A 26 -0.33 -3.78 15.95
C ALA A 26 -0.12 -4.95 14.97
N MET A 27 0.15 -6.15 15.47
CA MET A 27 0.26 -7.36 14.64
C MET A 27 -1.06 -7.69 13.95
N ASN A 28 -2.18 -7.68 14.68
CA ASN A 28 -3.51 -7.93 14.12
C ASN A 28 -3.88 -6.88 13.05
N ALA A 29 -3.58 -5.61 13.30
CA ALA A 29 -3.78 -4.53 12.34
C ALA A 29 -2.92 -4.72 11.08
N THR A 30 -1.66 -5.11 11.25
CA THR A 30 -0.73 -5.40 10.14
C THR A 30 -1.27 -6.52 9.25
N VAL A 31 -1.69 -7.64 9.85
CA VAL A 31 -2.28 -8.77 9.11
C VAL A 31 -3.55 -8.34 8.37
N LYS A 32 -4.40 -7.54 9.02
CA LYS A 32 -5.63 -7.01 8.40
C LYS A 32 -5.33 -6.06 7.25
N GLN A 33 -4.26 -5.26 7.34
CA GLN A 33 -3.85 -4.34 6.29
C GLN A 33 -3.22 -5.06 5.09
N LEU A 34 -2.54 -6.20 5.31
CA LEU A 34 -1.99 -7.04 4.25
C LEU A 34 -3.05 -7.66 3.33
N THR A 35 -4.32 -7.65 3.71
CA THR A 35 -5.43 -8.18 2.90
C THR A 35 -6.36 -7.07 2.39
N ARG A 36 -6.05 -5.80 2.69
CA ARG A 36 -6.88 -4.65 2.32
C ARG A 36 -6.19 -3.82 1.24
N PHE A 37 -6.63 -4.06 0.01
CA PHE A 37 -6.26 -3.30 -1.17
C PHE A 37 -7.52 -2.94 -1.93
N ALA A 38 -7.92 -1.67 -1.89
CA ALA A 38 -9.02 -1.19 -2.69
C ALA A 38 -8.57 0.08 -3.40
N ILE A 39 -8.66 0.06 -4.73
CA ILE A 39 -8.46 1.25 -5.55
C ILE A 39 -9.72 2.09 -5.47
N GLY A 40 -9.55 3.40 -5.27
CA GLY A 40 -10.66 4.33 -5.14
C GLY A 40 -11.19 4.52 -3.72
N ASP A 41 -10.75 3.70 -2.76
CA ASP A 41 -11.08 3.92 -1.35
C ASP A 41 -10.53 5.28 -0.86
N GLY A 42 -11.38 6.05 -0.20
CA GLY A 42 -11.10 7.41 0.25
C GLY A 42 -11.25 8.51 -0.81
N ASN A 43 -11.62 8.19 -2.06
CA ASN A 43 -11.88 9.16 -3.13
C ASN A 43 -13.39 9.33 -3.43
N GLY A 44 -14.25 9.05 -2.45
CA GLY A 44 -15.69 9.21 -2.59
C GLY A 44 -16.14 10.67 -2.66
N ALA A 45 -17.42 10.88 -2.95
CA ALA A 45 -18.02 12.22 -2.93
C ALA A 45 -18.03 12.79 -1.50
N PHE A 46 -17.62 14.04 -1.36
CA PHE A 46 -17.60 14.78 -0.10
C PHE A 46 -18.58 15.95 -0.18
N GLY A 47 -19.87 15.64 -0.27
CA GLY A 47 -20.94 16.64 -0.39
C GLY A 47 -21.20 17.46 0.87
N GLU A 48 -22.26 18.27 0.81
CA GLU A 48 -22.77 19.03 1.95
C GLU A 48 -22.95 18.14 3.20
N GLY A 49 -22.63 18.68 4.38
CA GLY A 49 -22.65 17.97 5.64
C GLY A 49 -21.41 17.11 5.93
N THR A 50 -20.44 17.05 5.00
CA THR A 50 -19.12 16.47 5.30
C THR A 50 -18.16 17.52 5.86
N ILE A 51 -17.27 17.12 6.77
CA ILE A 51 -16.25 17.99 7.37
C ILE A 51 -15.39 18.67 6.29
N LEU A 52 -15.08 17.98 5.20
CA LEU A 52 -14.27 18.53 4.12
C LEU A 52 -15.02 19.66 3.40
N HIS A 53 -16.28 19.42 3.03
CA HIS A 53 -17.13 20.43 2.40
C HIS A 53 -17.27 21.67 3.29
N GLU A 54 -17.60 21.49 4.57
CA GLU A 54 -17.75 22.59 5.53
C GLU A 54 -16.48 23.43 5.66
N ARG A 55 -15.30 22.79 5.64
CA ARG A 55 -14.02 23.50 5.68
C ARG A 55 -13.78 24.29 4.39
N ILE A 56 -14.08 23.74 3.23
CA ILE A 56 -13.93 24.48 1.96
C ILE A 56 -14.88 25.68 1.95
N THR A 57 -16.14 25.50 2.33
CA THR A 57 -17.11 26.61 2.46
C THR A 57 -16.61 27.69 3.44
N SER A 58 -15.99 27.29 4.55
CA SER A 58 -15.55 28.23 5.60
C SER A 58 -14.25 28.97 5.26
N PHE A 59 -13.28 28.28 4.65
CA PHE A 59 -11.92 28.80 4.49
C PHE A 59 -11.58 29.22 3.05
N ILE A 60 -12.24 28.61 2.05
CA ILE A 60 -11.98 28.89 0.63
C ILE A 60 -13.30 28.92 -0.16
N PRO A 61 -14.25 29.79 0.22
CA PRO A 61 -15.62 29.79 -0.35
C PRO A 61 -15.66 30.02 -1.86
N SER A 62 -14.65 30.69 -2.44
CA SER A 62 -14.56 30.89 -3.89
C SER A 62 -14.41 29.59 -4.69
N GLU A 63 -13.92 28.52 -4.06
CA GLU A 63 -13.67 27.23 -4.71
C GLU A 63 -14.84 26.26 -4.56
N ILE A 64 -15.88 26.58 -3.79
CA ILE A 64 -16.95 25.62 -3.46
C ILE A 64 -17.67 25.13 -4.72
N THR A 65 -17.95 26.04 -5.66
CA THR A 65 -18.58 25.67 -6.94
C THR A 65 -17.70 24.76 -7.78
N ALA A 66 -16.38 24.98 -7.79
CA ALA A 66 -15.46 24.09 -8.50
C ALA A 66 -15.36 22.72 -7.82
N PHE A 67 -15.38 22.70 -6.49
CA PHE A 67 -15.38 21.50 -5.68
C PHE A 67 -16.64 20.65 -5.90
N ASP A 68 -17.83 21.25 -5.85
CA ASP A 68 -19.12 20.56 -6.03
C ASP A 68 -19.30 20.01 -7.45
N ASN A 69 -18.69 20.67 -8.44
CA ASN A 69 -18.70 20.22 -9.83
C ASN A 69 -17.54 19.28 -10.17
N ALA A 70 -16.70 18.89 -9.21
CA ALA A 70 -15.61 17.95 -9.46
C ALA A 70 -16.15 16.58 -9.85
N ARG A 71 -15.43 15.85 -10.72
CA ARG A 71 -15.82 14.52 -11.19
C ARG A 71 -16.04 13.49 -10.08
N GLN A 72 -15.35 13.63 -8.95
CA GLN A 72 -15.51 12.76 -7.78
C GLN A 72 -16.86 12.96 -7.05
N MET A 73 -17.52 14.11 -7.26
CA MET A 73 -18.81 14.44 -6.66
C MET A 73 -19.99 13.79 -7.39
N ASP A 74 -19.76 13.21 -8.57
CA ASP A 74 -20.70 12.36 -9.29
C ASP A 74 -20.32 10.88 -9.06
N PRO A 75 -20.97 10.17 -8.11
CA PRO A 75 -20.65 8.79 -7.81
C PRO A 75 -20.90 7.87 -9.00
N ALA A 76 -21.85 8.19 -9.89
CA ALA A 76 -22.15 7.36 -11.03
C ALA A 76 -20.99 7.38 -12.03
N GLN A 77 -20.47 8.57 -12.36
CA GLN A 77 -19.31 8.69 -13.24
C GLN A 77 -18.03 8.18 -12.59
N PHE A 78 -17.79 8.52 -11.32
CA PHE A 78 -16.59 8.14 -10.60
C PHE A 78 -16.50 6.62 -10.38
N ASN A 79 -17.59 6.00 -9.91
CA ASN A 79 -17.60 4.56 -9.63
C ASN A 79 -17.50 3.73 -10.92
N VAL A 80 -18.02 4.20 -12.05
CA VAL A 80 -17.82 3.53 -13.34
C VAL A 80 -16.34 3.52 -13.72
N ALA A 81 -15.65 4.66 -13.61
CA ALA A 81 -14.21 4.71 -13.91
C ALA A 81 -13.39 3.83 -12.96
N VAL A 82 -13.67 3.88 -11.66
CA VAL A 82 -12.98 3.05 -10.64
C VAL A 82 -13.26 1.57 -10.86
N SER A 83 -14.50 1.17 -11.12
CA SER A 83 -14.89 -0.24 -11.31
C SER A 83 -14.25 -0.88 -12.54
N LEU A 84 -13.86 -0.10 -13.55
CA LEU A 84 -13.06 -0.59 -14.68
C LEU A 84 -11.57 -0.71 -14.35
N LEU A 85 -11.05 0.17 -13.49
CA LEU A 85 -9.63 0.16 -13.10
C LEU A 85 -9.28 -0.94 -12.11
N VAL A 86 -10.22 -1.31 -11.23
CA VAL A 86 -10.04 -2.40 -10.26
C VAL A 86 -9.65 -3.72 -10.93
N PRO A 87 -10.42 -4.30 -11.87
CA PRO A 87 -10.07 -5.57 -12.50
C PRO A 87 -8.80 -5.46 -13.35
N PHE A 88 -8.53 -4.29 -13.95
CA PHE A 88 -7.26 -4.06 -14.66
C PHE A 88 -6.06 -4.13 -13.72
N HIS A 89 -6.13 -3.46 -12.57
CA HIS A 89 -5.07 -3.52 -11.57
C HIS A 89 -4.91 -4.93 -10.99
N GLU A 90 -6.01 -5.62 -10.68
CA GLU A 90 -5.96 -7.02 -10.23
C GLU A 90 -5.28 -7.91 -11.27
N LEU A 91 -5.59 -7.75 -12.55
CA LEU A 91 -4.92 -8.46 -13.64
C LEU A 91 -3.41 -8.17 -13.66
N VAL A 92 -3.02 -6.89 -13.57
CA VAL A 92 -1.60 -6.49 -13.51
C VAL A 92 -0.88 -7.13 -12.32
N MET A 93 -1.51 -7.14 -11.14
CA MET A 93 -0.95 -7.76 -9.94
C MET A 93 -0.81 -9.27 -10.10
N CYS A 94 -1.83 -9.95 -10.62
CA CYS A 94 -1.79 -11.39 -10.90
C CYS A 94 -0.68 -11.73 -11.90
N LEU A 95 -0.53 -10.96 -12.98
CA LEU A 95 0.54 -11.15 -13.96
C LEU A 95 1.92 -10.91 -13.35
N ALA A 96 2.08 -9.86 -12.53
CA ALA A 96 3.35 -9.58 -11.85
C ALA A 96 3.74 -10.70 -10.89
N LEU A 97 2.80 -11.21 -10.09
CA LEU A 97 3.01 -12.34 -9.19
C LEU A 97 3.36 -13.63 -9.95
N LEU A 98 2.67 -13.89 -11.07
CA LEU A 98 2.98 -15.03 -11.93
C LEU A 98 4.40 -14.93 -12.49
N VAL A 99 4.78 -13.76 -13.02
CA VAL A 99 6.15 -13.52 -13.53
C VAL A 99 7.19 -13.73 -12.43
N LEU A 100 6.94 -13.24 -11.21
CA LEU A 100 7.84 -13.44 -10.08
C LEU A 100 7.96 -14.91 -9.71
N ALA A 101 6.85 -15.64 -9.64
CA ALA A 101 6.84 -17.07 -9.33
C ALA A 101 7.63 -17.88 -10.38
N LEU A 102 7.37 -17.64 -11.67
CA LEU A 102 8.08 -18.29 -12.76
C LEU A 102 9.58 -17.95 -12.77
N SER A 103 9.92 -16.68 -12.53
CA SER A 103 11.30 -16.21 -12.43
C SER A 103 12.05 -16.89 -11.28
N TRP A 104 11.39 -17.06 -10.13
CA TRP A 104 11.95 -17.77 -8.98
C TRP A 104 12.14 -19.27 -9.23
N ILE A 105 11.17 -19.92 -9.87
CA ILE A 105 11.28 -21.33 -10.28
C ILE A 105 12.47 -21.49 -11.24
N PHE A 106 12.56 -20.64 -12.25
CA PHE A 106 13.66 -20.65 -13.21
C PHE A 106 15.02 -20.41 -12.55
N TYR A 107 15.10 -19.42 -11.65
CA TYR A 107 16.29 -19.15 -10.85
C TYR A 107 16.77 -20.38 -10.07
N ARG A 108 15.86 -21.08 -9.38
CA ARG A 108 16.20 -22.27 -8.58
C ARG A 108 16.70 -23.43 -9.42
N ILE A 109 16.18 -23.59 -10.63
CA ILE A 109 16.55 -24.70 -11.53
C ILE A 109 17.85 -24.41 -12.28
N ARG A 110 18.10 -23.16 -12.69
CA ARG A 110 19.16 -22.85 -13.68
C ARG A 110 20.27 -21.92 -13.20
N LEU A 111 20.03 -21.05 -12.22
CA LEU A 111 20.85 -19.85 -12.00
C LEU A 111 21.21 -19.62 -10.53
N GLN A 112 21.45 -20.68 -9.77
CA GLN A 112 21.71 -20.70 -8.31
C GLN A 112 22.73 -19.66 -7.78
N SER A 113 23.46 -18.91 -8.62
CA SER A 113 24.40 -17.84 -8.26
C SER A 113 23.88 -16.38 -8.40
N LEU A 114 22.60 -16.12 -8.64
CA LEU A 114 22.03 -14.74 -8.59
C LEU A 114 21.81 -14.27 -7.13
N SER A 115 22.88 -13.86 -6.44
CA SER A 115 22.78 -13.15 -5.15
C SER A 115 21.90 -11.91 -5.25
N ASP A 116 22.05 -11.14 -6.32
CA ASP A 116 21.43 -9.82 -6.47
C ASP A 116 19.91 -9.89 -6.57
N LEU A 117 19.38 -10.92 -7.22
CA LEU A 117 17.94 -11.16 -7.32
C LEU A 117 17.33 -11.51 -5.95
N SER A 118 18.06 -12.30 -5.16
CA SER A 118 17.62 -12.66 -3.81
C SER A 118 17.61 -11.45 -2.87
N SER A 119 18.64 -10.60 -2.94
CA SER A 119 18.74 -9.37 -2.16
C SER A 119 17.67 -8.34 -2.56
N ALA A 120 17.43 -8.14 -3.86
CA ALA A 120 16.39 -7.23 -4.35
C ALA A 120 14.98 -7.70 -3.96
N SER A 121 14.71 -9.00 -4.07
CA SER A 121 13.44 -9.60 -3.65
C SER A 121 13.23 -9.44 -2.14
N LEU A 122 14.25 -9.73 -1.33
CA LEU A 122 14.17 -9.58 0.12
C LEU A 122 13.94 -8.11 0.51
N PHE A 123 14.70 -7.19 -0.07
CA PHE A 123 14.57 -5.75 0.18
C PHE A 123 13.15 -5.26 -0.11
N LEU A 124 12.56 -5.65 -1.24
CA LEU A 124 11.22 -5.21 -1.65
C LEU A 124 10.11 -5.85 -0.80
N ILE A 125 10.20 -7.14 -0.48
CA ILE A 125 9.26 -7.81 0.43
C ILE A 125 9.33 -7.16 1.82
N SER A 126 10.53 -6.96 2.36
CA SER A 126 10.74 -6.27 3.63
C SER A 126 10.17 -4.85 3.59
N SER A 127 10.36 -4.11 2.49
CA SER A 127 9.82 -2.76 2.33
C SER A 127 8.28 -2.74 2.36
N ILE A 128 7.62 -3.68 1.70
CA ILE A 128 6.16 -3.83 1.73
C ILE A 128 5.69 -4.15 3.16
N LEU A 129 6.32 -5.13 3.81
CA LEU A 129 5.96 -5.53 5.18
C LEU A 129 6.15 -4.39 6.19
N VAL A 130 7.29 -3.70 6.14
CA VAL A 130 7.58 -2.56 7.03
C VAL A 130 6.58 -1.43 6.82
N ASN A 131 6.27 -1.09 5.57
CA ASN A 131 5.31 -0.03 5.30
C ASN A 131 3.90 -0.39 5.76
N VAL A 132 3.46 -1.63 5.55
CA VAL A 132 2.16 -2.11 6.02
C VAL A 132 2.11 -2.10 7.55
N ALA A 133 3.17 -2.56 8.22
CA ALA A 133 3.26 -2.54 9.67
C ALA A 133 3.20 -1.13 10.24
N ILE A 134 3.98 -0.19 9.69
CA ILE A 134 4.01 1.21 10.13
C ILE A 134 2.65 1.88 9.93
N ASN A 135 2.05 1.77 8.74
CA ASN A 135 0.76 2.40 8.46
C ASN A 135 -0.37 1.80 9.32
N ALA A 136 -0.42 0.48 9.45
CA ALA A 136 -1.48 -0.19 10.20
C ALA A 136 -1.39 0.05 11.71
N SER A 137 -0.18 0.12 12.27
CA SER A 137 0.04 0.26 13.72
C SER A 137 0.05 1.71 14.20
N LEU A 138 0.58 2.64 13.41
CA LEU A 138 0.77 4.04 13.83
C LEU A 138 -0.27 5.01 13.28
N VAL A 139 -0.97 4.65 12.19
CA VAL A 139 -1.93 5.55 11.53
C VAL A 139 -3.34 4.97 11.63
N MET A 140 -3.67 4.00 10.79
CA MET A 140 -4.92 3.27 10.78
C MET A 140 -4.88 2.17 9.72
N VAL A 141 -5.76 1.18 9.85
CA VAL A 141 -6.04 0.23 8.77
C VAL A 141 -6.98 0.90 7.76
N ALA A 142 -6.51 1.15 6.55
CA ALA A 142 -7.29 1.75 5.46
C ALA A 142 -6.84 1.20 4.10
N ASP A 143 -7.78 1.00 3.18
CA ASP A 143 -7.51 0.23 1.97
C ASP A 143 -6.59 1.01 1.00
N ARG A 144 -6.60 2.34 1.10
CA ARG A 144 -5.71 3.24 0.33
C ARG A 144 -4.21 3.08 0.61
N PHE A 145 -3.80 2.61 1.79
CA PHE A 145 -2.38 2.55 2.15
C PHE A 145 -1.68 1.37 1.47
N GLY A 146 -2.35 0.22 1.38
CA GLY A 146 -1.86 -0.92 0.61
C GLY A 146 -1.72 -0.59 -0.88
N THR A 147 -2.71 0.10 -1.45
CA THR A 147 -2.74 0.43 -2.89
C THR A 147 -1.55 1.26 -3.36
N LYS A 148 -1.00 2.15 -2.52
CA LYS A 148 0.19 2.96 -2.88
C LYS A 148 1.45 2.12 -3.09
N LEU A 149 1.60 1.04 -2.33
CA LEU A 149 2.75 0.14 -2.44
C LEU A 149 2.50 -1.08 -3.30
N ALA A 150 1.26 -1.38 -3.67
CA ALA A 150 0.95 -2.50 -4.54
C ALA A 150 1.77 -2.44 -5.85
N TRP A 151 2.03 -1.24 -6.38
CA TRP A 151 2.87 -1.01 -7.56
C TRP A 151 4.34 -1.42 -7.43
N ALA A 152 4.84 -1.64 -6.21
CA ALA A 152 6.17 -2.21 -6.01
C ALA A 152 6.28 -3.66 -6.53
N VAL A 153 5.15 -4.39 -6.58
CA VAL A 153 5.09 -5.77 -7.07
C VAL A 153 5.37 -5.87 -8.59
N PRO A 154 4.66 -5.16 -9.49
CA PRO A 154 4.98 -5.16 -10.91
C PRO A 154 6.35 -4.53 -11.22
N PHE A 155 6.82 -3.57 -10.42
CA PHE A 155 8.18 -3.06 -10.53
C PHE A 155 9.22 -4.16 -10.25
N LEU A 156 9.07 -4.91 -9.15
CA LEU A 156 9.94 -6.03 -8.82
C LEU A 156 9.94 -7.09 -9.92
N ALA A 157 8.76 -7.42 -10.46
CA ALA A 157 8.63 -8.38 -11.56
C ALA A 157 9.43 -7.93 -12.79
N THR A 158 9.35 -6.65 -13.14
CA THR A 158 10.07 -6.08 -14.29
C THR A 158 11.58 -6.10 -14.08
N VAL A 159 12.06 -5.63 -12.92
CA VAL A 159 13.50 -5.64 -12.58
C VAL A 159 14.03 -7.07 -12.58
N THR A 160 13.28 -8.02 -12.01
CA THR A 160 13.63 -9.44 -11.99
C THR A 160 13.81 -9.99 -13.41
N CYS A 161 12.87 -9.72 -14.31
CA CYS A 161 12.97 -10.11 -15.71
C CYS A 161 14.23 -9.55 -16.36
N VAL A 162 14.49 -8.24 -16.21
CA VAL A 162 15.66 -7.58 -16.79
C VAL A 162 16.96 -8.22 -16.31
N LEU A 163 17.08 -8.48 -15.00
CA LEU A 163 18.26 -9.12 -14.43
C LEU A 163 18.47 -10.55 -14.95
N LEU A 164 17.37 -11.32 -15.10
CA LEU A 164 17.44 -12.67 -15.68
C LEU A 164 17.87 -12.64 -17.15
N PHE A 165 17.33 -11.72 -17.97
CA PHE A 165 17.73 -11.56 -19.37
C PHE A 165 19.20 -11.15 -19.52
N GLN A 166 19.68 -10.20 -18.72
CA GLN A 166 21.07 -9.75 -18.78
C GLN A 166 22.05 -10.87 -18.44
N LYS A 167 21.75 -11.72 -17.46
CA LYS A 167 22.63 -12.83 -17.07
C LYS A 167 22.54 -14.00 -18.05
N GLY A 168 21.35 -14.30 -18.58
CA GLY A 168 21.18 -15.32 -19.61
C GLY A 168 21.95 -15.01 -20.91
N TYR A 169 22.22 -13.73 -21.18
CA TYR A 169 23.01 -13.29 -22.34
C TYR A 169 24.54 -13.36 -22.12
N ARG A 170 25.02 -13.54 -20.87
CA ARG A 170 26.44 -13.78 -20.61
C ARG A 170 26.68 -15.30 -20.65
N PRO A 171 27.21 -15.86 -21.75
CA PRO A 171 27.56 -17.27 -21.76
C PRO A 171 28.54 -17.56 -20.61
N THR A 172 28.26 -18.61 -19.86
CA THR A 172 29.17 -19.15 -18.85
C THR A 172 30.51 -19.42 -19.52
N SER A 173 31.51 -18.63 -19.14
CA SER A 173 32.93 -18.85 -19.50
C SER A 173 33.54 -19.82 -18.51
#